data_AF-A0A8S0S4Y6-F1
#
_entry.id   AF-A0A8S0S4Y6-F1
#
_cell.length_a   1.000
_cell.length_b   1.000
_cell.length_c   1.000
_cell.angle_alpha   90.00
_cell.angle_beta   90.00
_cell.angle_gamma   90.00
#
_symmetry.space_group_name_H-M   'P 1'
#
loop_
_entity.id
_entity.type
_entity.pdbx_description
1 polymer ?
#
loop_
_entity_poly.entity_id
_entity_poly.type
_entity_poly.pdbx_seq_one_letter_code
_entity_poly.pdbx_strand_id
1 'polypeptide(L)'
;MFEAIVVGTSIFIFGTVATYMRQLPKIKRRYDYAVMIFILTFNLVLVSPVRSEIIVGLALDRLATVGMGLAICICISIFIFPMWASDELHYSTAFKFQKLASCVDGSLEEFYTIPNDTETLQSTVMQTCKSILHSKTNEESLANLARWEPWHGKFGFFHPWEKYLEVGETLGELAAMIFTFYGYFQSSKKASSVMSQATKEPTEIVMLSLVWILREFGESIKKMKRCRASVLITPKLQSMKLQLNLIYSADSTVEAQENDEKFKITCSSLLMEIVAKMDLLVKELEGLEKLAKFQTEKYE
;
A
#
# COMPACT_ATOMS: atom_id res chain seq x y z
N MET A 1 44.12 12.82 -29.49
CA MET A 1 43.67 11.41 -29.32
C MET A 1 43.26 11.13 -27.89
N PHE A 2 44.12 11.41 -26.89
CA PHE A 2 43.77 11.27 -25.47
C PHE A 2 42.53 12.09 -25.06
N GLU A 3 42.41 13.35 -25.48
CA GLU A 3 41.22 14.16 -25.17
C GLU A 3 39.93 13.56 -25.71
N ALA A 4 39.92 13.04 -26.94
CA ALA A 4 38.75 12.38 -27.51
C ALA A 4 38.36 11.10 -26.77
N ILE A 5 39.35 10.36 -26.23
CA ILE A 5 39.13 9.15 -25.43
C ILE A 5 38.59 9.50 -24.04
N VAL A 6 39.12 10.55 -23.40
CA VAL A 6 38.64 11.05 -22.09
C VAL A 6 37.22 11.59 -22.21
N VAL A 7 36.93 12.35 -23.28
CA VAL A 7 35.57 12.86 -23.55
C VAL A 7 34.62 11.69 -23.84
N GLY A 8 35.02 10.73 -24.68
CA GLY A 8 34.18 9.56 -25.00
C GLY A 8 33.87 8.67 -23.79
N THR A 9 34.85 8.43 -22.92
CA THR A 9 34.66 7.66 -21.68
C THR A 9 33.81 8.42 -20.66
N SER A 10 34.00 9.74 -20.53
CA SER A 10 33.14 10.58 -19.70
C SER A 10 31.69 10.55 -20.17
N ILE A 11 31.44 10.61 -21.49
CA ILE A 11 30.10 10.51 -22.08
C ILE A 11 29.47 9.16 -21.76
N PHE A 12 30.24 8.08 -21.90
CA PHE A 12 29.75 6.74 -21.62
C PHE A 12 29.37 6.56 -20.16
N ILE A 13 30.20 7.02 -19.21
CA ILE A 13 29.95 6.94 -17.78
C ILE A 13 28.76 7.83 -17.39
N PHE A 14 28.72 9.09 -17.84
CA PHE A 14 27.62 9.99 -17.50
C PHE A 14 26.30 9.54 -18.14
N GLY A 15 26.34 9.05 -19.37
CA GLY A 15 25.19 8.49 -20.08
C GLY A 15 24.65 7.22 -19.41
N THR A 16 25.53 6.31 -18.96
CA THR A 16 25.11 5.10 -18.22
C THR A 16 24.55 5.45 -16.85
N VAL A 17 25.20 6.33 -16.09
CA VAL A 17 24.69 6.79 -14.78
C VAL A 17 23.35 7.51 -14.93
N ALA A 18 23.20 8.39 -15.92
CA ALA A 18 21.94 9.10 -16.17
C ALA A 18 20.82 8.17 -16.65
N THR A 19 21.14 7.17 -17.49
CA THR A 19 20.20 6.14 -17.94
C THR A 19 19.77 5.23 -16.79
N TYR A 20 20.70 4.90 -15.90
CA TYR A 20 20.43 4.15 -14.68
C TYR A 20 19.52 4.93 -13.73
N MET A 21 19.79 6.23 -13.52
CA MET A 21 18.92 7.12 -12.75
C MET A 21 17.51 7.23 -13.36
N ARG A 22 17.39 7.19 -14.69
CA ARG A 22 16.11 7.18 -15.41
C ARG A 22 15.32 5.87 -15.23
N GLN A 23 16.01 4.76 -14.96
CA GLN A 23 15.38 3.47 -14.67
C GLN A 23 14.82 3.39 -13.24
N LEU A 24 15.15 4.34 -12.36
CA LEU A 24 14.56 4.43 -11.03
C LEU A 24 13.15 5.06 -11.11
N PRO A 25 12.08 4.29 -10.83
CA PRO A 25 10.70 4.74 -11.02
C PRO A 25 10.32 5.96 -10.16
N LYS A 26 11.06 6.22 -9.07
CA LYS A 26 10.85 7.38 -8.19
C LYS A 26 11.33 8.71 -8.78
N ILE A 27 12.45 8.73 -9.53
CA ILE A 27 12.95 9.96 -10.17
C ILE A 27 12.08 10.32 -11.39
N LYS A 28 11.57 9.30 -12.10
CA LYS A 28 10.80 9.42 -13.34
C LYS A 28 9.51 10.24 -13.20
N ARG A 29 8.88 10.27 -12.03
CA ARG A 29 7.57 10.94 -11.88
C ARG A 29 7.67 12.45 -11.64
N ARG A 30 8.82 12.95 -11.18
CA ARG A 30 9.01 14.35 -10.78
C ARG A 30 10.12 15.06 -11.58
N TYR A 31 11.14 14.33 -12.04
CA TYR A 31 12.37 14.91 -12.58
C TYR A 31 12.71 14.44 -14.02
N ASP A 32 11.88 13.61 -14.66
CA ASP A 32 12.15 13.06 -16.00
C ASP A 32 12.31 14.16 -17.05
N TYR A 33 11.56 15.26 -16.96
CA TYR A 33 11.73 16.43 -17.82
C TYR A 33 13.08 17.13 -17.60
N ALA A 34 13.49 17.34 -16.35
CA ALA A 34 14.75 18.02 -16.03
C ALA A 34 15.97 17.17 -16.42
N VAL A 35 15.91 15.86 -16.16
CA VAL A 35 16.95 14.90 -16.54
C VAL A 35 17.03 14.75 -18.06
N MET A 36 15.89 14.68 -18.75
CA MET A 36 15.85 14.63 -20.22
C MET A 36 16.40 15.90 -20.87
N ILE A 37 16.03 17.08 -20.36
CA ILE A 37 16.57 18.36 -20.84
C ILE A 37 18.08 18.42 -20.59
N PHE A 38 18.55 18.03 -19.40
CA PHE A 38 19.98 17.99 -19.10
C PHE A 38 20.77 17.04 -20.02
N ILE A 39 20.26 15.83 -20.25
CA ILE A 39 20.86 14.84 -21.17
C ILE A 39 20.87 15.37 -22.61
N LEU A 40 19.76 15.96 -23.07
CA LEU A 40 19.65 16.51 -24.42
C LEU A 40 20.61 17.68 -24.63
N THR A 41 20.68 18.61 -23.67
CA THR A 41 21.60 19.74 -23.71
C THR A 41 23.06 19.29 -23.64
N PHE A 42 23.39 18.32 -22.78
CA PHE A 42 24.73 17.75 -22.67
C PHE A 42 25.16 17.08 -23.99
N ASN A 43 24.32 16.22 -24.57
CA ASN A 43 24.63 15.57 -25.85
C ASN A 43 24.67 16.57 -27.02
N LEU A 44 23.81 17.59 -27.04
CA LEU A 44 23.78 18.60 -28.10
C LEU A 44 25.02 19.51 -28.07
N VAL A 45 25.53 19.84 -26.88
CA VAL A 45 26.79 20.59 -26.71
C VAL A 45 28.00 19.74 -27.11
N LEU A 46 27.98 18.45 -26.82
CA LEU A 46 29.08 17.53 -27.15
C LEU A 46 29.13 17.12 -28.63
N VAL A 47 27.98 17.00 -29.30
CA VAL A 47 27.89 16.59 -30.70
C VAL A 47 28.06 17.77 -31.65
N SER A 48 27.87 19.02 -31.21
CA SER A 48 27.96 20.21 -32.07
C SER A 48 29.34 20.35 -32.72
N PRO A 49 29.46 20.10 -34.03
CA PRO A 49 30.64 20.46 -34.78
C PRO A 49 30.41 21.87 -35.33
N VAL A 50 31.44 22.73 -35.31
CA VAL A 50 31.54 24.00 -36.08
C VAL A 50 31.42 25.32 -35.28
N ARG A 51 32.59 25.95 -35.15
CA ARG A 51 32.93 27.40 -35.15
C ARG A 51 32.42 28.28 -34.00
N SER A 52 33.14 28.18 -32.88
CA SER A 52 34.07 29.22 -32.40
C SER A 52 34.40 28.87 -30.96
N GLU A 53 35.69 28.86 -30.61
CA GLU A 53 36.17 28.50 -29.26
C GLU A 53 35.47 29.32 -28.17
N ILE A 54 35.02 30.54 -28.51
CA ILE A 54 34.32 31.48 -27.63
C ILE A 54 32.87 31.06 -27.34
N ILE A 55 32.09 30.60 -28.33
CA ILE A 55 30.68 30.22 -28.12
C ILE A 55 30.57 28.86 -27.43
N VAL A 56 31.48 27.94 -27.74
CA VAL A 56 31.55 26.62 -27.09
C VAL A 56 31.93 26.76 -25.62
N GLY A 57 32.92 27.61 -25.29
CA GLY A 57 33.28 27.92 -23.90
C GLY A 57 32.09 28.50 -23.12
N LEU A 58 31.38 29.46 -23.71
CA LEU A 58 30.20 30.08 -23.08
C LEU A 58 29.06 29.08 -22.84
N ALA A 59 28.84 28.14 -23.77
CA ALA A 59 27.81 27.11 -23.64
C ALA A 59 28.17 26.08 -22.56
N LEU A 60 29.45 25.69 -22.48
CA LEU A 60 29.97 24.78 -21.45
C LEU A 60 29.88 25.41 -20.06
N ASP A 61 30.18 26.69 -19.90
CA ASP A 61 30.04 27.39 -18.61
C ASP A 61 28.58 27.42 -18.13
N ARG A 62 27.63 27.67 -19.04
CA ARG A 62 26.20 27.63 -18.71
C ARG A 62 25.75 26.22 -18.32
N LEU A 63 26.20 25.20 -19.04
CA LEU A 63 25.88 23.81 -18.74
C LEU A 63 26.53 23.33 -17.43
N ALA A 64 27.77 23.74 -17.17
CA ALA A 64 28.47 23.47 -15.92
C ALA A 64 27.77 24.16 -14.74
N THR A 65 27.28 25.38 -14.93
CA THR A 65 26.49 26.10 -13.91
C THR A 65 25.16 25.39 -13.61
N VAL A 66 24.45 24.94 -14.66
CA VAL A 66 23.20 24.14 -14.50
C VAL A 66 23.50 22.78 -13.85
N GLY A 67 24.58 22.11 -14.26
CA GLY A 67 25.02 20.83 -13.72
C GLY A 67 25.45 20.94 -12.25
N MET A 68 26.17 21.99 -11.87
CA MET A 68 26.51 22.29 -10.48
C MET A 68 25.26 22.57 -9.66
N GLY A 69 24.31 23.34 -10.19
CA GLY A 69 23.02 23.57 -9.54
C GLY A 69 22.26 22.26 -9.28
N LEU A 70 22.22 21.35 -10.26
CA LEU A 70 21.61 20.03 -10.10
C LEU A 70 22.36 19.16 -9.08
N ALA A 71 23.69 19.14 -9.13
CA ALA A 71 24.52 18.40 -8.19
C ALA A 71 24.32 18.90 -6.75
N ILE A 72 24.31 20.22 -6.54
CA ILE A 72 24.06 20.83 -5.24
C ILE A 72 22.65 20.47 -4.74
N CYS A 73 21.62 20.53 -5.59
CA CYS A 73 20.26 20.11 -5.23
C CYS A 73 20.19 18.63 -4.83
N ILE A 74 20.88 17.74 -5.54
CA ILE A 74 20.97 16.31 -5.21
C ILE A 74 21.71 16.13 -3.88
N CYS A 75 22.85 16.80 -3.69
CA CYS A 75 23.61 16.76 -2.44
C CYS A 75 22.75 17.23 -1.26
N ILE A 76 22.06 18.36 -1.39
CA ILE A 76 21.16 18.87 -0.34
C ILE A 76 20.05 17.85 -0.03
N SER A 77 19.45 17.25 -1.06
CA SER A 77 18.38 16.26 -0.90
C SER A 77 18.85 14.96 -0.22
N ILE A 78 20.12 14.59 -0.36
CA ILE A 78 20.70 13.39 0.27
C ILE A 78 21.22 13.71 1.69
N PHE A 79 21.89 14.83 1.88
CA PHE A 79 22.59 15.15 3.13
C PHE A 79 21.76 15.93 4.15
N ILE A 80 20.82 16.79 3.71
CA ILE A 80 20.04 17.66 4.63
C ILE A 80 18.68 17.03 4.94
N PHE A 81 17.97 16.52 3.94
CA PHE A 81 16.65 15.89 4.10
C PHE A 81 16.50 14.63 3.24
N PRO A 82 17.16 13.52 3.60
CA PRO A 82 17.02 12.27 2.87
C PRO A 82 15.56 11.79 2.86
N MET A 83 15.04 11.56 1.67
CA MET A 83 13.73 10.91 1.46
C MET A 83 13.94 9.39 1.45
N TRP A 84 13.70 8.73 2.58
CA TRP A 84 13.89 7.29 2.73
C TRP A 84 12.71 6.50 2.13
N ALA A 85 13.02 5.50 1.32
CA ALA A 85 12.05 4.53 0.82
C ALA A 85 11.50 3.64 1.93
N SER A 86 12.31 3.35 2.96
CA SER A 86 11.89 2.61 4.17
C SER A 86 10.71 3.28 4.88
N ASP A 87 10.80 4.59 5.12
CA ASP A 87 9.74 5.35 5.79
C ASP A 87 8.47 5.39 4.94
N GLU A 88 8.62 5.59 3.63
CA GLU A 88 7.50 5.63 2.69
C GLU A 88 6.80 4.26 2.58
N LEU A 89 7.54 3.16 2.55
CA LEU A 89 6.98 1.81 2.58
C LEU A 89 6.22 1.56 3.86
N HIS A 90 6.85 1.82 5.00
CA HIS A 90 6.26 1.61 6.31
C HIS A 90 4.97 2.42 6.52
N TYR A 91 4.99 3.70 6.14
CA TYR A 91 3.82 4.56 6.17
C TYR A 91 2.73 4.07 5.21
N SER A 92 3.08 3.71 3.98
CA SER A 92 2.14 3.18 2.99
C SER A 92 1.43 1.93 3.50
N THR A 93 2.18 0.98 4.08
CA THR A 93 1.61 -0.25 4.64
C THR A 93 0.61 0.07 5.74
N ALA A 94 0.97 0.89 6.74
CA ALA A 94 0.06 1.28 7.80
C ALA A 94 -1.18 2.03 7.28
N PHE A 95 -0.98 2.93 6.31
CA PHE A 95 -2.06 3.72 5.73
C PHE A 95 -3.08 2.86 4.99
N LYS A 96 -2.65 1.79 4.31
CA LYS A 96 -3.57 0.86 3.64
C LYS A 96 -4.52 0.18 4.61
N PHE A 97 -4.04 -0.27 5.77
CA PHE A 97 -4.89 -0.84 6.82
C PHE A 97 -5.95 0.15 7.28
N GLN A 98 -5.53 1.39 7.57
CA GLN A 98 -6.45 2.45 8.00
C GLN A 98 -7.47 2.76 6.91
N LYS A 99 -7.04 2.86 5.65
CA LYS A 99 -7.89 3.14 4.50
C LYS A 99 -8.91 2.03 4.28
N LEU A 100 -8.50 0.76 4.39
CA LEU A 100 -9.41 -0.38 4.29
C LEU A 100 -10.40 -0.41 5.46
N ALA A 101 -9.95 -0.11 6.68
CA ALA A 101 -10.83 -0.02 7.85
C ALA A 101 -11.88 1.08 7.68
N SER A 102 -11.48 2.28 7.26
CA SER A 102 -12.43 3.38 6.98
C SER A 102 -13.40 3.05 5.85
N CYS A 103 -12.97 2.27 4.87
CA CYS A 103 -13.82 1.80 3.78
C CYS A 103 -14.90 0.81 4.28
N VAL A 104 -14.55 -0.09 5.20
CA VAL A 104 -15.50 -1.02 5.84
C VAL A 104 -16.42 -0.30 6.82
N ASP A 105 -15.91 0.69 7.55
CA ASP A 105 -16.70 1.47 8.52
C ASP A 105 -17.74 2.34 7.81
N GLY A 106 -17.33 3.06 6.75
CA GLY A 106 -18.25 3.84 5.92
C GLY A 106 -19.27 2.96 5.20
N SER A 107 -18.94 1.69 4.92
CA SER A 107 -19.92 0.76 4.39
C SER A 107 -20.94 0.32 5.41
N LEU A 108 -20.54 0.15 6.68
CA LEU A 108 -21.44 -0.12 7.78
C LEU A 108 -22.48 1.00 7.98
N GLU A 109 -22.08 2.27 7.86
CA GLU A 109 -23.00 3.42 7.93
C GLU A 109 -24.14 3.33 6.88
N GLU A 110 -23.85 2.77 5.70
CA GLU A 110 -24.85 2.52 4.65
C GLU A 110 -25.77 1.32 4.96
N PHE A 111 -25.37 0.40 5.84
CA PHE A 111 -26.29 -0.61 6.38
C PHE A 111 -27.38 0.04 7.25
N TYR A 112 -27.09 1.15 7.92
CA TYR A 112 -28.08 1.86 8.76
C TYR A 112 -28.97 2.82 7.97
N THR A 113 -28.53 3.30 6.80
CA THR A 113 -29.19 4.40 6.08
C THR A 113 -29.89 3.96 4.78
N ILE A 114 -31.05 4.58 4.49
CA ILE A 114 -31.92 4.37 3.29
C ILE A 114 -31.19 4.84 2.00
N PRO A 115 -31.45 4.27 0.81
CA PRO A 115 -30.45 4.03 -0.24
C PRO A 115 -30.23 5.21 -1.20
N ASN A 116 -29.99 6.42 -0.70
CA ASN A 116 -29.79 7.57 -1.59
C ASN A 116 -28.37 7.66 -2.17
N ASP A 117 -27.34 7.13 -1.49
CA ASP A 117 -25.92 7.35 -1.82
C ASP A 117 -25.10 6.08 -2.12
N THR A 118 -25.77 4.98 -2.50
CA THR A 118 -25.13 3.65 -2.58
C THR A 118 -24.11 3.51 -3.72
N GLU A 119 -24.30 4.26 -4.82
CA GLU A 119 -23.38 4.24 -5.98
C GLU A 119 -22.05 4.95 -5.65
N THR A 120 -22.09 6.01 -4.85
CA THR A 120 -20.91 6.75 -4.39
C THR A 120 -20.03 5.91 -3.47
N LEU A 121 -20.64 5.10 -2.60
CA LEU A 121 -19.89 4.23 -1.70
C LEU A 121 -19.27 3.04 -2.45
N GLN A 122 -20.00 2.38 -3.35
CA GLN A 122 -19.44 1.31 -4.18
C GLN A 122 -18.23 1.79 -4.99
N SER A 123 -18.32 3.00 -5.55
CA SER A 123 -17.21 3.67 -6.22
C SER A 123 -16.03 3.90 -5.28
N THR A 124 -16.28 4.31 -4.03
CA THR A 124 -15.24 4.54 -3.02
C THR A 124 -14.56 3.24 -2.57
N VAL A 125 -15.32 2.16 -2.36
CA VAL A 125 -14.81 0.83 -2.03
C VAL A 125 -13.99 0.26 -3.19
N MET A 126 -14.51 0.36 -4.42
CA MET A 126 -13.81 -0.02 -5.65
C MET A 126 -12.48 0.74 -5.78
N GLN A 127 -12.48 2.07 -5.64
CA GLN A 127 -11.27 2.89 -5.74
C GLN A 127 -10.25 2.54 -4.65
N THR A 128 -10.72 2.27 -3.43
CA THR A 128 -9.85 1.87 -2.32
C THR A 128 -9.20 0.51 -2.58
N CYS A 129 -9.98 -0.51 -2.91
CA CYS A 129 -9.47 -1.85 -3.21
C CYS A 129 -8.55 -1.83 -4.43
N LYS A 130 -8.92 -1.11 -5.48
CA LYS A 130 -8.09 -0.89 -6.68
C LYS A 130 -6.76 -0.21 -6.33
N SER A 131 -6.77 0.78 -5.44
CA SER A 131 -5.53 1.43 -5.01
C SER A 131 -4.61 0.51 -4.22
N ILE A 132 -5.16 -0.39 -3.39
CA ILE A 132 -4.39 -1.39 -2.66
C ILE A 132 -3.81 -2.42 -3.63
N LEU A 133 -4.59 -2.93 -4.58
CA LEU A 133 -4.16 -3.90 -5.58
C LEU A 133 -3.05 -3.36 -6.51
N HIS A 134 -3.19 -2.13 -7.02
CA HIS A 134 -2.20 -1.55 -7.94
C HIS A 134 -0.91 -1.07 -7.26
N SER A 135 -0.89 -0.99 -5.93
CA SER A 135 0.29 -0.51 -5.21
C SER A 135 1.40 -1.56 -5.06
N LYS A 136 1.15 -2.84 -5.39
CA LYS A 136 2.13 -3.95 -5.26
C LYS A 136 3.48 -3.63 -5.92
N THR A 137 3.48 -3.18 -7.17
CA THR A 137 4.71 -2.86 -7.90
C THR A 137 5.48 -1.68 -7.29
N ASN A 138 4.76 -0.70 -6.74
CA ASN A 138 5.38 0.42 -6.04
C ASN A 138 6.03 -0.06 -4.74
N GLU A 139 5.35 -0.92 -3.97
CA GLU A 139 5.88 -1.49 -2.72
C GLU A 139 7.08 -2.39 -2.95
N GLU A 140 7.09 -3.22 -3.97
CA GLU A 140 8.27 -4.00 -4.37
C GLU A 140 9.45 -3.07 -4.70
N SER A 141 9.20 -1.98 -5.44
CA SER A 141 10.24 -1.00 -5.75
C SER A 141 10.75 -0.29 -4.48
N LEU A 142 9.85 0.03 -3.55
CA LEU A 142 10.18 0.65 -2.26
C LEU A 142 11.01 -0.29 -1.38
N ALA A 143 10.62 -1.56 -1.28
CA ALA A 143 11.33 -2.58 -0.52
C ALA A 143 12.73 -2.83 -1.10
N ASN A 144 12.86 -2.87 -2.43
CA ASN A 144 14.16 -3.01 -3.09
C ASN A 144 15.08 -1.84 -2.79
N LEU A 145 14.57 -0.60 -2.80
CA LEU A 145 15.35 0.58 -2.43
C LEU A 145 15.72 0.55 -0.94
N ALA A 146 14.78 0.19 -0.07
CA ALA A 146 14.97 0.12 1.38
C ALA A 146 16.05 -0.89 1.81
N ARG A 147 16.30 -1.96 1.03
CA ARG A 147 17.40 -2.92 1.28
C ARG A 147 18.79 -2.30 1.17
N TRP A 148 18.94 -1.25 0.37
CA TRP A 148 20.23 -0.58 0.13
C TRP A 148 20.45 0.62 1.05
N GLU A 149 19.49 0.94 1.91
CA GLU A 149 19.59 2.08 2.79
C GLU A 149 20.57 1.80 3.95
N PRO A 150 21.42 2.77 4.32
CA PRO A 150 22.17 2.69 5.55
C PRO A 150 21.23 2.68 6.75
N TRP A 151 21.72 2.28 7.92
CA TRP A 151 20.94 2.39 9.14
C TRP A 151 20.48 3.84 9.37
N HIS A 152 19.16 4.04 9.46
CA HIS A 152 18.56 5.31 9.81
C HIS A 152 17.33 5.13 10.71
N GLY A 153 17.01 6.18 11.48
CA GLY A 153 15.78 6.26 12.27
C GLY A 153 15.47 5.01 13.10
N LYS A 154 14.37 4.34 12.76
CA LYS A 154 13.86 3.14 13.44
C LYS A 154 14.23 1.83 12.73
N PHE A 155 14.92 1.90 11.60
CA PHE A 155 15.20 0.76 10.72
C PHE A 155 16.70 0.41 10.75
N GLY A 156 17.01 -0.83 11.10
CA GLY A 156 18.39 -1.35 11.01
C GLY A 156 18.74 -1.90 9.63
N PHE A 157 20.03 -2.19 9.40
CA PHE A 157 20.56 -2.72 8.12
C PHE A 157 19.87 -3.97 7.57
N PHE A 158 19.31 -4.81 8.44
CA PHE A 158 18.67 -6.08 8.07
C PHE A 158 17.19 -6.09 8.45
N HIS A 159 16.48 -5.02 8.12
CA HIS A 159 15.04 -4.96 8.35
C HIS A 159 14.29 -5.95 7.44
N PRO A 160 13.24 -6.65 7.92
CA PRO A 160 12.55 -7.71 7.18
C PRO A 160 11.57 -7.14 6.13
N TRP A 161 12.08 -6.46 5.11
CA TRP A 161 11.25 -5.84 4.05
C TRP A 161 10.40 -6.85 3.28
N GLU A 162 10.87 -8.09 3.13
CA GLU A 162 10.11 -9.17 2.48
C GLU A 162 8.80 -9.48 3.22
N LYS A 163 8.78 -9.37 4.56
CA LYS A 163 7.56 -9.55 5.35
C LYS A 163 6.56 -8.40 5.20
N TYR A 164 7.01 -7.17 4.90
CA TYR A 164 6.08 -6.08 4.55
C TYR A 164 5.36 -6.37 3.23
N LEU A 165 6.04 -6.98 2.26
CA LEU A 165 5.44 -7.35 0.99
C LEU A 165 4.40 -8.47 1.16
N GLU A 166 4.70 -9.47 1.97
CA GLU A 166 3.77 -10.58 2.28
C GLU A 166 2.52 -10.09 3.02
N VAL A 167 2.70 -9.18 4.00
CA VAL A 167 1.58 -8.50 4.67
C VAL A 167 0.78 -7.65 3.67
N GLY A 168 1.44 -6.95 2.75
CA GLY A 168 0.79 -6.16 1.71
C GLY A 168 0.00 -7.00 0.71
N GLU A 169 0.50 -8.18 0.34
CA GLU A 169 -0.16 -9.13 -0.56
C GLU A 169 -1.41 -9.74 0.08
N THR A 170 -1.27 -10.26 1.29
CA THR A 170 -2.39 -10.82 2.07
C THR A 170 -3.47 -9.75 2.37
N LEU A 171 -3.07 -8.51 2.63
CA LEU A 171 -3.99 -7.38 2.74
C LEU A 171 -4.68 -7.05 1.41
N GLY A 172 -3.97 -7.17 0.29
CA GLY A 172 -4.53 -7.00 -1.06
C GLY A 172 -5.60 -8.04 -1.38
N GLU A 173 -5.35 -9.31 -1.03
CA GLU A 173 -6.35 -10.37 -1.13
C GLU A 173 -7.57 -10.07 -0.25
N LEU A 174 -7.35 -9.68 1.01
CA LEU A 174 -8.42 -9.30 1.94
C LEU A 174 -9.28 -8.16 1.37
N ALA A 175 -8.67 -7.13 0.78
CA ALA A 175 -9.38 -6.04 0.13
C ALA A 175 -10.24 -6.55 -1.04
N ALA A 176 -9.75 -7.49 -1.84
CA ALA A 176 -10.51 -8.10 -2.92
C ALA A 176 -11.73 -8.88 -2.41
N MET A 177 -11.60 -9.65 -1.32
CA MET A 177 -12.72 -10.36 -0.69
C MET A 177 -13.75 -9.41 -0.06
N ILE A 178 -13.31 -8.32 0.56
CA ILE A 178 -14.22 -7.28 1.07
C ILE A 178 -15.00 -6.64 -0.08
N PHE A 179 -14.34 -6.40 -1.22
CA PHE A 179 -14.99 -5.87 -2.41
C PHE A 179 -16.04 -6.84 -2.98
N THR A 180 -15.74 -8.13 -3.08
CA THR A 180 -16.70 -9.14 -3.56
C THR A 180 -17.88 -9.28 -2.62
N PHE A 181 -17.64 -9.30 -1.30
CA PHE A 181 -18.67 -9.29 -0.27
C PHE A 181 -19.59 -8.07 -0.43
N TYR A 182 -19.02 -6.88 -0.59
CA TYR A 182 -19.80 -5.66 -0.75
C TYR A 182 -20.61 -5.64 -2.05
N GLY A 183 -20.02 -6.06 -3.17
CA GLY A 183 -20.72 -6.17 -4.45
C GLY A 183 -21.90 -7.13 -4.40
N TYR A 184 -21.72 -8.27 -3.71
CA TYR A 184 -22.80 -9.22 -3.47
C TYR A 184 -23.90 -8.61 -2.58
N PHE A 185 -23.50 -7.98 -1.48
CA PHE A 185 -24.40 -7.33 -0.54
C PHE A 185 -25.29 -6.27 -1.22
N GLN A 186 -24.68 -5.37 -1.99
CA GLN A 186 -25.39 -4.29 -2.67
C GLN A 186 -26.31 -4.80 -3.79
N SER A 187 -25.88 -5.81 -4.54
CA SER A 187 -26.74 -6.48 -5.53
C SER A 187 -27.98 -7.08 -4.87
N SER A 188 -27.84 -7.65 -3.68
CA SER A 188 -28.97 -8.21 -2.93
C SER A 188 -29.92 -7.14 -2.41
N LYS A 189 -29.40 -6.05 -1.84
CA LYS A 189 -30.19 -4.86 -1.42
C LYS A 189 -31.04 -4.29 -2.56
N LYS A 190 -30.54 -4.36 -3.81
CA LYS A 190 -31.25 -3.92 -5.02
C LYS A 190 -32.29 -4.93 -5.52
N ALA A 191 -32.08 -6.22 -5.28
CA ALA A 191 -32.97 -7.30 -5.75
C ALA A 191 -34.12 -7.61 -4.78
N SER A 192 -33.94 -7.31 -3.49
CA SER A 192 -34.83 -7.70 -2.40
C SER A 192 -34.75 -6.67 -1.27
N SER A 193 -35.91 -6.15 -0.80
CA SER A 193 -35.98 -5.32 0.41
C SER A 193 -35.77 -6.10 1.71
N VAL A 194 -35.45 -7.40 1.60
CA VAL A 194 -35.49 -8.37 2.68
C VAL A 194 -34.07 -8.70 3.09
N MET A 195 -33.49 -7.87 3.95
CA MET A 195 -32.60 -8.40 4.97
C MET A 195 -33.39 -8.43 6.27
N SER A 196 -33.76 -9.63 6.71
CA SER A 196 -34.36 -9.81 8.05
C SER A 196 -33.42 -9.22 9.10
N GLN A 197 -33.96 -8.47 10.07
CA GLN A 197 -33.19 -7.91 11.19
C GLN A 197 -32.32 -8.98 11.89
N ALA A 198 -32.76 -10.25 11.86
CA ALA A 198 -32.07 -11.39 12.47
C ALA A 198 -30.68 -11.69 11.87
N THR A 199 -30.40 -11.31 10.61
CA THR A 199 -29.09 -11.53 9.98
C THR A 199 -28.25 -10.26 9.88
N LYS A 200 -28.86 -9.10 10.14
CA LYS A 200 -28.20 -7.81 10.16
C LYS A 200 -27.30 -7.65 11.36
N GLU A 201 -27.81 -7.93 12.56
CA GLU A 201 -27.07 -7.79 13.83
C GLU A 201 -25.75 -8.60 13.88
N PRO A 202 -25.72 -9.91 13.55
CA PRO A 202 -24.47 -10.65 13.62
C PRO A 202 -23.47 -10.24 12.53
N THR A 203 -23.94 -9.93 11.32
CA THR A 203 -23.08 -9.44 10.23
C THR A 203 -22.43 -8.11 10.61
N GLU A 204 -23.19 -7.23 11.26
CA GLU A 204 -22.75 -5.94 11.78
C GLU A 204 -21.68 -6.10 12.86
N ILE A 205 -21.89 -6.99 13.83
CA ILE A 205 -20.91 -7.28 14.89
C ILE A 205 -19.59 -7.78 14.28
N VAL A 206 -19.66 -8.66 13.27
CA VAL A 206 -18.49 -9.16 12.56
C VAL A 206 -17.78 -8.02 11.82
N MET A 207 -18.51 -7.17 11.09
CA MET A 207 -17.92 -6.04 10.35
C MET A 207 -17.32 -4.98 11.28
N LEU A 208 -17.95 -4.62 12.39
CA LEU A 208 -17.38 -3.72 13.41
C LEU A 208 -16.09 -4.28 13.99
N SER A 209 -16.09 -5.58 14.26
CA SER A 209 -14.92 -6.27 14.78
C SER A 209 -13.81 -6.32 13.71
N LEU A 210 -14.15 -6.44 12.43
CA LEU A 210 -13.25 -6.33 11.28
C LEU A 210 -12.56 -4.96 11.23
N VAL A 211 -13.34 -3.88 11.28
CA VAL A 211 -12.84 -2.49 11.30
C VAL A 211 -11.86 -2.29 12.45
N TRP A 212 -12.24 -2.75 13.64
CA TRP A 212 -11.41 -2.60 14.83
C TRP A 212 -10.06 -3.32 14.67
N ILE A 213 -10.07 -4.57 14.17
CA ILE A 213 -8.83 -5.35 13.94
C ILE A 213 -7.93 -4.65 12.90
N LEU A 214 -8.49 -4.16 11.79
CA LEU A 214 -7.71 -3.46 10.76
C LEU A 214 -7.08 -2.16 11.28
N ARG A 215 -7.81 -1.40 12.11
CA ARG A 215 -7.26 -0.19 12.76
C ARG A 215 -6.11 -0.53 13.70
N GLU A 216 -6.26 -1.60 14.49
CA GLU A 216 -5.23 -2.06 15.42
C GLU A 216 -3.95 -2.47 14.67
N PHE A 217 -4.08 -3.18 13.54
CA PHE A 217 -2.92 -3.51 12.68
C PHE A 217 -2.25 -2.26 12.10
N GLY A 218 -3.03 -1.31 11.58
CA GLY A 218 -2.51 -0.06 11.04
C GLY A 218 -1.73 0.74 12.10
N GLU A 219 -2.28 0.84 13.31
CA GLU A 219 -1.64 1.56 14.42
C GLU A 219 -0.41 0.83 14.98
N SER A 220 -0.43 -0.51 15.06
CA SER A 220 0.73 -1.33 15.42
C SER A 220 1.91 -1.06 14.49
N ILE A 221 1.67 -1.18 13.18
CA ILE A 221 2.71 -0.95 12.16
C ILE A 221 3.20 0.49 12.30
N LYS A 222 2.31 1.48 12.21
CA LYS A 222 2.67 2.91 12.27
C LYS A 222 3.51 3.29 13.50
N LYS A 223 3.23 2.68 14.66
CA LYS A 223 3.94 2.94 15.91
C LYS A 223 5.13 2.00 16.15
N MET A 224 5.33 0.97 15.32
CA MET A 224 6.24 -0.15 15.55
C MET A 224 6.08 -0.77 16.94
N LYS A 225 4.83 -0.93 17.37
CA LYS A 225 4.46 -1.53 18.65
C LYS A 225 3.79 -2.85 18.38
N ARG A 226 4.09 -3.87 19.17
CA ARG A 226 3.42 -5.17 18.99
C ARG A 226 1.91 -5.01 19.15
N CYS A 227 1.16 -5.62 18.25
CA CYS A 227 -0.28 -5.76 18.39
C CYS A 227 -0.59 -6.49 19.69
N ARG A 228 -1.75 -6.19 20.27
CA ARG A 228 -2.42 -7.08 21.24
C ARG A 228 -2.98 -8.34 20.56
N ALA A 229 -2.31 -8.83 19.51
CA ALA A 229 -2.80 -9.82 18.56
C ALA A 229 -3.19 -11.14 19.22
N SER A 230 -2.35 -11.65 20.12
CA SER A 230 -2.62 -12.92 20.79
C SER A 230 -3.64 -12.83 21.92
N VAL A 231 -3.78 -11.67 22.58
CA VAL A 231 -4.61 -11.54 23.80
C VAL A 231 -6.02 -11.05 23.50
N LEU A 232 -6.20 -10.19 22.49
CA LEU A 232 -7.50 -9.58 22.19
C LEU A 232 -8.05 -9.90 20.80
N ILE A 233 -7.18 -10.07 19.79
CA ILE A 233 -7.61 -10.27 18.40
C ILE A 233 -8.05 -11.72 18.17
N THR A 234 -7.24 -12.70 18.58
CA THR A 234 -7.57 -14.13 18.47
C THR A 234 -8.92 -14.51 19.12
N PRO A 235 -9.24 -14.12 20.37
CA PRO A 235 -10.55 -14.45 20.95
C PRO A 235 -11.71 -13.74 20.25
N LYS A 236 -11.50 -12.50 19.75
CA LYS A 236 -12.53 -11.77 19.00
C LYS A 236 -12.82 -12.44 17.66
N LEU A 237 -11.79 -12.95 17.00
CA LEU A 237 -11.91 -13.69 15.75
C LEU A 237 -12.58 -15.06 15.95
N GLN A 238 -12.26 -15.75 17.05
CA GLN A 238 -12.99 -16.96 17.46
C GLN A 238 -14.46 -16.66 17.77
N SER A 239 -14.76 -15.55 18.42
CA SER A 239 -16.14 -15.11 18.66
C SER A 239 -16.89 -14.84 17.35
N MET A 240 -16.26 -14.19 16.36
CA MET A 240 -16.85 -14.00 15.02
C MET A 240 -17.15 -15.34 14.35
N LYS A 241 -16.20 -16.28 14.36
CA LYS A 241 -16.40 -17.63 13.79
C LYS A 241 -17.56 -18.36 14.45
N LEU A 242 -17.67 -18.26 15.78
CA LEU A 242 -18.75 -18.91 16.53
C LEU A 242 -20.11 -18.29 16.17
N GLN A 243 -20.20 -16.96 16.13
CA GLN A 243 -21.42 -16.23 15.69
C GLN A 243 -21.83 -16.63 14.27
N LEU A 244 -20.89 -16.66 13.33
CA LEU A 244 -21.15 -17.05 11.93
C LEU A 244 -21.58 -18.52 11.80
N ASN A 245 -20.96 -19.42 12.56
CA ASN A 245 -21.34 -20.84 12.56
C ASN A 245 -22.72 -21.08 13.18
N LEU A 246 -23.10 -20.31 14.21
CA LEU A 246 -24.44 -20.40 14.79
C LEU A 246 -25.51 -19.96 13.79
N ILE A 247 -25.26 -18.92 12.99
CA ILE A 247 -26.18 -18.47 11.93
C ILE A 247 -26.26 -19.51 10.81
N TYR A 248 -25.11 -20.08 10.44
CA TYR A 248 -25.03 -21.13 9.43
C TYR A 248 -25.77 -22.42 9.84
N SER A 249 -25.84 -22.73 11.14
CA SER A 249 -26.46 -23.96 11.66
C SER A 249 -27.91 -23.80 12.10
N ALA A 250 -28.32 -22.63 12.58
CA ALA A 250 -29.70 -22.35 13.02
C ALA A 250 -30.72 -22.29 11.87
N ASP A 251 -30.29 -22.10 10.62
CA ASP A 251 -31.18 -21.95 9.46
C ASP A 251 -31.68 -23.28 8.87
N SER A 252 -31.24 -24.44 9.39
CA SER A 252 -31.76 -25.76 8.94
C SER A 252 -33.19 -26.07 9.38
N THR A 253 -33.80 -25.18 10.17
CA THR A 253 -35.19 -25.28 10.60
C THR A 253 -35.83 -23.89 10.51
N VAL A 254 -36.52 -23.60 9.40
CA VAL A 254 -37.80 -22.88 9.30
C VAL A 254 -37.91 -22.22 7.91
N GLU A 255 -39.07 -22.43 7.30
CA GLU A 255 -39.53 -21.93 5.99
C GLU A 255 -39.26 -20.42 5.79
N ALA A 256 -38.19 -20.11 5.05
CA ALA A 256 -37.98 -18.81 4.43
C ALA A 256 -37.88 -18.97 2.91
N GLN A 257 -38.31 -17.96 2.17
CA GLN A 257 -38.27 -17.91 0.70
C GLN A 257 -36.89 -18.37 0.17
N GLU A 258 -36.81 -19.30 -0.81
CA GLU A 258 -35.55 -19.91 -1.30
C GLU A 258 -34.40 -18.91 -1.59
N ASN A 259 -34.73 -17.67 -1.96
CA ASN A 259 -33.74 -16.62 -2.23
C ASN A 259 -33.14 -15.98 -0.96
N ASP A 260 -33.85 -15.94 0.16
CA ASP A 260 -33.36 -15.38 1.44
C ASP A 260 -32.35 -16.32 2.09
N GLU A 261 -32.65 -17.62 2.12
CA GLU A 261 -31.78 -18.66 2.67
C GLU A 261 -30.46 -18.75 1.90
N LYS A 262 -30.53 -18.76 0.56
CA LYS A 262 -29.34 -18.74 -0.31
C LYS A 262 -28.48 -17.49 -0.10
N PHE A 263 -29.10 -16.34 0.14
CA PHE A 263 -28.39 -15.09 0.43
C PHE A 263 -27.65 -15.16 1.76
N LYS A 264 -28.31 -15.63 2.83
CA LYS A 264 -27.70 -15.78 4.16
C LYS A 264 -26.52 -16.76 4.17
N ILE A 265 -26.67 -17.89 3.49
CA ILE A 265 -25.63 -18.92 3.37
C ILE A 265 -24.41 -18.34 2.64
N THR A 266 -24.63 -17.64 1.52
CA THR A 266 -23.54 -17.05 0.72
C THR A 266 -22.88 -15.88 1.45
N CYS A 267 -23.65 -15.05 2.16
CA CYS A 267 -23.13 -13.95 2.97
C CYS A 267 -22.24 -14.48 4.11
N SER A 268 -22.72 -15.51 4.82
CA SER A 268 -22.00 -16.13 5.93
C SER A 268 -20.72 -16.83 5.46
N SER A 269 -20.74 -17.49 4.30
CA SER A 269 -19.54 -18.14 3.74
C SER A 269 -18.47 -17.13 3.34
N LEU A 270 -18.85 -16.01 2.71
CA LEU A 270 -17.93 -14.92 2.37
C LEU A 270 -17.34 -14.26 3.62
N LEU A 271 -18.15 -14.02 4.66
CA LEU A 271 -17.66 -13.49 5.93
C LEU A 271 -16.69 -14.47 6.63
N MET A 272 -16.98 -15.77 6.57
CA MET A 272 -16.07 -16.80 7.09
C MET A 272 -14.74 -16.82 6.34
N GLU A 273 -14.74 -16.62 5.03
CA GLU A 273 -13.52 -16.52 4.22
C GLU A 273 -12.69 -15.27 4.61
N ILE A 274 -13.34 -14.12 4.76
CA ILE A 274 -12.72 -12.88 5.25
C ILE A 274 -12.09 -13.09 6.63
N VAL A 275 -12.82 -13.73 7.55
CA VAL A 275 -12.37 -14.05 8.91
C VAL A 275 -11.17 -15.01 8.89
N ALA A 276 -11.19 -16.04 8.04
CA ALA A 276 -10.07 -16.96 7.88
C ALA A 276 -8.81 -16.26 7.33
N LYS A 277 -8.99 -15.28 6.44
CA LYS A 277 -7.89 -14.49 5.89
C LYS A 277 -7.34 -13.48 6.89
N MET A 278 -8.18 -12.95 7.78
CA MET A 278 -7.70 -12.20 8.94
C MET A 278 -6.83 -13.04 9.87
N ASP A 279 -7.19 -14.30 10.13
CA ASP A 279 -6.35 -15.22 10.93
C ASP A 279 -4.96 -15.38 10.32
N LEU A 280 -4.88 -15.48 8.99
CA LEU A 280 -3.61 -15.55 8.27
C LEU A 280 -2.83 -14.25 8.38
N LEU A 281 -3.51 -13.11 8.22
CA LEU A 281 -2.92 -11.78 8.36
C LEU A 281 -2.36 -11.53 9.77
N VAL A 282 -3.04 -12.00 10.83
CA VAL A 282 -2.54 -11.98 12.21
C VAL A 282 -1.19 -12.68 12.30
N LYS A 283 -1.05 -13.88 11.70
CA LYS A 283 0.18 -14.68 11.76
C LYS A 283 1.33 -14.01 11.02
N GLU A 284 1.07 -13.48 9.82
CA GLU A 284 2.09 -12.75 9.06
C GLU A 284 2.56 -11.50 9.78
N LEU A 285 1.63 -10.77 10.39
CA LEU A 285 1.94 -9.57 11.16
C LEU A 285 2.71 -9.91 12.44
N GLU A 286 2.37 -10.99 13.16
CA GLU A 286 3.17 -11.48 14.30
C GLU A 286 4.59 -11.88 13.89
N GLY A 287 4.74 -12.52 12.72
CA GLY A 287 6.04 -12.82 12.13
C GLY A 287 6.85 -11.57 11.85
N LEU A 288 6.22 -10.56 11.25
CA LEU A 288 6.83 -9.26 10.99
C LEU A 288 7.26 -8.58 12.29
N GLU A 289 6.38 -8.49 13.29
CA GLU A 289 6.63 -7.85 14.58
C GLU A 289 7.82 -8.47 15.33
N LYS A 290 7.94 -9.81 15.28
CA LYS A 290 9.07 -10.54 15.88
C LYS A 290 10.39 -10.23 15.18
N LEU A 291 10.41 -10.28 13.85
CA LEU A 291 11.62 -10.05 13.05
C LEU A 291 12.06 -8.58 13.08
N ALA A 292 11.10 -7.65 13.01
CA ALA A 292 11.34 -6.21 13.07
C ALA A 292 11.57 -5.68 14.49
N LYS A 293 11.52 -6.56 15.51
CA LYS A 293 11.73 -6.24 16.93
C LYS A 293 10.83 -5.09 17.43
N PHE A 294 9.55 -5.16 17.11
CA PHE A 294 8.57 -4.17 17.58
C PHE A 294 8.56 -4.11 19.11
N GLN A 295 8.40 -2.89 19.64
CA GLN A 295 8.43 -2.67 21.08
C GLN A 295 7.18 -3.27 21.72
N THR A 296 7.37 -4.03 22.80
CA THR A 296 6.26 -4.43 23.69
C THR A 296 5.87 -3.22 24.51
N GLU A 297 4.58 -2.88 24.57
CA GLU A 297 4.11 -1.90 25.57
C GLU A 297 4.40 -2.45 26.96
N LYS A 298 5.42 -1.89 27.62
CA LYS A 298 5.55 -2.01 29.07
C LYS A 298 4.51 -1.08 29.66
N TYR A 299 3.49 -1.65 30.28
CA TYR A 299 2.64 -0.92 31.20
C TYR A 299 3.44 -0.72 32.49
N GLU A 300 3.95 0.50 32.69
CA GLU A 300 4.18 1.05 34.04
C GLU A 300 2.89 1.71 34.53
#